data_AF-A0A847M0N3-F1
#
_entry.id   AF-A0A847M0N3-F1
#
_cell.length_a   1.000
_cell.length_b   1.000
_cell.length_c   1.000
_cell.angle_alpha   90.00
_cell.angle_beta   90.00
_cell.angle_gamma   90.00
#
_symmetry.space_group_name_H-M   'P 1'
#
loop_
_entity.id
_entity.type
_entity.pdbx_description
1 polymer ?
#
loop_
_entity_poly.entity_id
_entity_poly.type
_entity_poly.pdbx_seq_one_letter_code
_entity_poly.pdbx_strand_id
1 'polypeptide(L)'
;MDMILFSILWIPALYLFVEALQQPRDPEKKGMVLAVIGGSCFAVLYFFIPQFVPEGAFGFLRFLYGFFDVVALPVLLPLVFRYLLQIRYRHQKYIEIHQFVLMWLIPVALVKGIQWNINKDPILLVLVPLLWGALSIGLPWLINKAEEEIGFLSFLSYAGTVLLSLIATAAYWAWFSKLYIAAIPLAIVSMFPSLWYLIKKYIEVTKS
;
A
#
# COMPACT_ATOMS: atom_id res chain seq x y z
N MET A 1 -19.06 -20.26 4.35
CA MET A 1 -18.85 -19.30 5.45
C MET A 1 -18.06 -18.08 4.96
N ASP A 2 -17.12 -18.26 4.02
CA ASP A 2 -16.27 -17.20 3.47
C ASP A 2 -17.02 -16.12 2.66
N MET A 3 -18.05 -16.50 1.90
CA MET A 3 -18.90 -15.52 1.19
C MET A 3 -19.71 -14.63 2.13
N ILE A 4 -20.04 -15.09 3.34
CA ILE A 4 -20.84 -14.32 4.30
C ILE A 4 -19.95 -13.24 4.94
N LEU A 5 -18.72 -13.59 5.35
CA LEU A 5 -17.74 -12.62 5.84
C LEU A 5 -17.33 -11.62 4.76
N PHE A 6 -17.14 -12.07 3.52
CA PHE A 6 -16.93 -11.19 2.37
C PHE A 6 -18.13 -10.24 2.19
N SER A 7 -19.35 -10.76 2.14
CA SER A 7 -20.53 -9.90 1.97
C SER A 7 -20.73 -8.92 3.14
N ILE A 8 -20.49 -9.35 4.38
CA ILE A 8 -20.62 -8.52 5.58
C ILE A 8 -19.61 -7.37 5.61
N LEU A 9 -18.39 -7.57 5.12
CA LEU A 9 -17.36 -6.51 5.04
C LEU A 9 -17.56 -5.60 3.82
N TRP A 10 -18.03 -6.15 2.69
CA TRP A 10 -18.07 -5.44 1.41
C TRP A 10 -19.38 -4.70 1.14
N ILE A 11 -20.50 -5.12 1.72
CA ILE A 11 -21.77 -4.38 1.62
C ILE A 11 -21.64 -2.98 2.25
N PRO A 12 -21.07 -2.80 3.45
CA PRO A 12 -20.78 -1.47 3.99
C PRO A 12 -19.79 -0.67 3.15
N ALA A 13 -18.77 -1.30 2.57
CA ALA A 13 -17.78 -0.63 1.73
C ALA A 13 -18.37 -0.14 0.39
N LEU A 14 -19.21 -0.96 -0.24
CA LEU A 14 -19.96 -0.59 -1.44
C LEU A 14 -21.04 0.45 -1.14
N TYR A 15 -21.70 0.35 0.02
CA TYR A 15 -22.64 1.36 0.50
C TYR A 15 -21.95 2.70 0.71
N LEU A 16 -20.80 2.75 1.39
CA LEU A 16 -19.98 3.96 1.55
C LEU A 16 -19.49 4.50 0.21
N PHE A 17 -19.17 3.64 -0.76
CA PHE A 17 -18.79 4.04 -2.11
C PHE A 17 -19.96 4.68 -2.88
N VAL A 18 -21.16 4.09 -2.80
CA VAL A 18 -22.39 4.65 -3.40
C VAL A 18 -22.79 5.95 -2.71
N GLU A 19 -22.70 6.01 -1.39
CA GLU A 19 -22.96 7.22 -0.60
C GLU A 19 -21.94 8.34 -0.91
N ALA A 20 -20.68 7.98 -1.17
CA ALA A 20 -19.64 8.90 -1.61
C ALA A 20 -19.90 9.45 -3.03
N LEU A 21 -20.46 8.64 -3.92
CA LEU A 21 -20.86 9.06 -5.28
C LEU A 21 -22.08 9.99 -5.28
N GLN A 22 -23.01 9.81 -4.35
CA GLN A 22 -24.26 10.59 -4.28
C GLN A 22 -24.09 11.98 -3.64
N GLN A 23 -22.94 12.30 -3.03
CA GLN A 23 -22.68 13.59 -2.39
C GLN A 23 -21.48 14.34 -3.00
N PRO A 24 -21.64 14.94 -4.21
CA PRO A 24 -20.55 15.55 -5.00
C PRO A 24 -19.97 16.87 -4.44
N ARG A 25 -20.31 17.28 -3.21
CA ARG A 25 -19.80 18.52 -2.59
C ARG A 25 -18.69 18.29 -1.56
N ASP A 26 -18.49 17.06 -1.08
CA ASP A 26 -17.50 16.75 -0.06
C ASP A 26 -16.15 16.34 -0.69
N PRO A 27 -15.05 17.08 -0.44
CA PRO A 27 -13.72 16.73 -0.95
C PRO A 27 -13.20 15.40 -0.41
N GLU A 28 -13.57 14.96 0.79
CA GLU A 28 -13.15 13.66 1.34
C GLU A 28 -13.72 12.51 0.54
N LYS A 29 -15.04 12.54 0.31
CA LYS A 29 -15.76 11.55 -0.51
C LYS A 29 -15.23 11.50 -1.94
N LYS A 30 -14.89 12.66 -2.54
CA LYS A 30 -14.21 12.71 -3.86
C LYS A 30 -12.86 12.00 -3.85
N GLY A 31 -12.07 12.19 -2.80
CA GLY A 31 -10.80 11.49 -2.62
C GLY A 31 -10.96 9.97 -2.56
N MET A 32 -11.96 9.50 -1.81
CA MET A 32 -12.30 8.08 -1.70
C MET A 32 -12.70 7.50 -3.06
N VAL A 33 -13.61 8.16 -3.79
CA VAL A 33 -14.06 7.72 -5.11
C VAL A 33 -12.88 7.66 -6.10
N LEU A 34 -12.02 8.68 -6.11
CA LEU A 34 -10.84 8.69 -6.98
C LEU A 34 -9.86 7.55 -6.65
N ALA A 35 -9.66 7.25 -5.36
CA ALA A 35 -8.80 6.15 -4.94
C ALA A 35 -9.34 4.80 -5.44
N VAL A 36 -10.64 4.56 -5.26
CA VAL A 36 -11.29 3.30 -5.66
C VAL A 36 -11.35 3.15 -7.18
N ILE A 37 -11.70 4.22 -7.92
CA ILE A 37 -11.71 4.19 -9.39
C ILE A 37 -10.29 3.96 -9.91
N GLY A 38 -9.31 4.70 -9.40
CA GLY A 38 -7.91 4.54 -9.79
C GLY A 38 -7.38 3.13 -9.50
N GLY A 39 -7.67 2.61 -8.30
CA GLY A 39 -7.37 1.23 -7.90
C GLY A 39 -8.03 0.20 -8.81
N SER A 40 -9.29 0.41 -9.19
CA SER A 40 -10.03 -0.50 -10.08
C SER A 40 -9.48 -0.49 -11.50
N CYS A 41 -9.19 0.69 -12.06
CA CYS A 41 -8.53 0.80 -13.36
C CYS A 41 -7.16 0.13 -13.34
N PHE A 42 -6.36 0.38 -12.29
CA PHE A 42 -5.05 -0.25 -12.14
C PHE A 42 -5.16 -1.77 -12.00
N ALA A 43 -6.12 -2.27 -11.21
CA ALA A 43 -6.33 -3.70 -11.03
C ALA A 43 -6.75 -4.40 -12.33
N VAL A 44 -7.60 -3.77 -13.14
CA VAL A 44 -7.97 -4.26 -14.48
C VAL A 44 -6.75 -4.26 -15.40
N LEU A 45 -5.98 -3.17 -15.45
CA LEU A 45 -4.75 -3.13 -16.25
C LEU A 45 -3.76 -4.22 -15.81
N TYR A 46 -3.57 -4.39 -14.50
CA TYR A 46 -2.68 -5.41 -13.93
C TYR A 46 -3.15 -6.84 -14.27
N PHE A 47 -4.46 -7.06 -14.42
CA PHE A 47 -4.99 -8.35 -14.85
C PHE A 47 -4.64 -8.68 -16.32
N PHE A 48 -4.60 -7.66 -17.20
CA PHE A 48 -4.34 -7.85 -18.64
C PHE A 48 -2.88 -7.66 -19.06
N ILE A 49 -2.08 -6.92 -18.27
CA ILE A 49 -0.67 -6.68 -18.57
C ILE A 49 0.13 -7.93 -18.13
N PRO A 50 0.91 -8.55 -19.04
CA PRO A 50 1.83 -9.62 -18.66
C PRO A 50 2.79 -9.11 -17.58
N GLN A 51 3.10 -9.95 -16.59
CA GLN A 51 4.04 -9.60 -15.52
C GLN A 51 5.33 -9.01 -16.08
N PHE A 52 5.78 -7.88 -15.53
CA PHE A 52 7.01 -7.22 -16.00
C PHE A 52 8.23 -8.12 -15.79
N VAL A 53 8.19 -8.99 -14.78
CA VAL A 53 9.20 -10.01 -14.55
C VAL A 53 8.54 -11.39 -14.41
N PRO A 54 9.05 -12.45 -15.05
CA PRO A 54 8.46 -13.79 -14.94
C PRO A 54 8.46 -14.33 -13.50
N GLU A 55 7.35 -14.91 -13.03
CA GLU A 55 7.23 -15.59 -11.71
C GLU A 55 8.32 -16.66 -11.46
N GLY A 56 8.76 -17.34 -12.51
CA GLY A 56 9.83 -18.36 -12.47
C GLY A 56 11.25 -17.82 -12.34
N ALA A 57 11.45 -16.49 -12.31
CA ALA A 57 12.77 -15.91 -12.28
C ALA A 57 13.50 -16.20 -10.96
N PHE A 58 14.82 -16.39 -11.01
CA PHE A 58 15.65 -16.70 -9.83
C PHE A 58 16.56 -15.54 -9.43
N GLY A 59 17.03 -15.56 -8.19
CA GLY A 59 18.00 -14.59 -7.68
C GLY A 59 17.50 -13.14 -7.76
N PHE A 60 18.30 -12.26 -8.32
CA PHE A 60 18.02 -10.82 -8.41
C PHE A 60 16.77 -10.47 -9.24
N LEU A 61 16.46 -11.25 -10.29
CA LEU A 61 15.26 -11.00 -11.09
C LEU A 61 13.98 -11.18 -10.25
N ARG A 62 13.96 -12.14 -9.31
CA ARG A 62 12.83 -12.28 -8.38
C ARG A 62 12.69 -11.10 -7.41
N PHE A 63 13.80 -10.45 -7.07
CA PHE A 63 13.74 -9.21 -6.30
C PHE A 63 13.08 -8.09 -7.11
N LEU A 64 13.42 -7.97 -8.40
CA LEU A 64 12.77 -7.02 -9.30
C LEU A 64 11.28 -7.32 -9.48
N TYR A 65 10.89 -8.60 -9.62
CA TYR A 65 9.49 -9.02 -9.60
C TYR A 65 8.79 -8.56 -8.32
N GLY A 66 9.41 -8.81 -7.17
CA GLY A 66 8.94 -8.33 -5.88
C GLY A 66 8.74 -6.82 -5.84
N PHE A 67 9.68 -6.06 -6.43
CA PHE A 67 9.63 -4.60 -6.43
C PHE A 67 8.53 -4.05 -7.33
N PHE A 68 8.51 -4.46 -8.60
CA PHE A 68 7.65 -3.88 -9.63
C PHE A 68 6.23 -4.46 -9.64
N ASP A 69 6.09 -5.77 -9.42
CA ASP A 69 4.81 -6.45 -9.63
C ASP A 69 4.08 -6.80 -8.32
N VAL A 70 4.79 -6.85 -7.19
CA VAL A 70 4.22 -7.44 -5.96
C VAL A 70 4.13 -6.47 -4.79
N VAL A 71 5.21 -5.80 -4.39
CA VAL A 71 5.32 -5.14 -3.08
C VAL A 71 5.41 -3.63 -3.20
N ALA A 72 6.50 -3.09 -3.75
CA ALA A 72 6.80 -1.66 -3.65
C ALA A 72 5.99 -0.80 -4.63
N LEU A 73 6.08 -1.08 -5.93
CA LEU A 73 5.44 -0.26 -6.96
C LEU A 73 3.92 -0.18 -6.82
N PRO A 74 3.18 -1.27 -6.47
CA PRO A 74 1.74 -1.18 -6.24
C PRO A 74 1.35 -0.15 -5.16
N VAL A 75 2.23 0.10 -4.19
CA VAL A 75 2.02 1.10 -3.12
C VAL A 75 2.55 2.48 -3.53
N LEU A 76 3.68 2.53 -4.23
CA LEU A 76 4.28 3.80 -4.70
C LEU A 76 3.40 4.49 -5.75
N LEU A 77 2.71 3.74 -6.60
CA LEU A 77 1.87 4.29 -7.67
C LEU A 77 0.71 5.16 -7.16
N PRO A 78 -0.16 4.69 -6.25
CA PRO A 78 -1.19 5.55 -5.65
C PRO A 78 -0.61 6.72 -4.86
N LEU A 79 0.57 6.54 -4.25
CA LEU A 79 1.25 7.61 -3.52
C LEU A 79 1.67 8.73 -4.48
N VAL A 80 2.33 8.41 -5.60
CA VAL A 80 2.68 9.37 -6.66
C VAL A 80 1.42 10.04 -7.21
N PHE A 81 0.36 9.28 -7.49
CA PHE A 81 -0.89 9.84 -8.00
C PHE A 81 -1.51 10.83 -7.00
N ARG A 82 -1.49 10.51 -5.70
CA ARG A 82 -1.98 11.39 -4.64
C ARG A 82 -1.16 12.67 -4.50
N TYR A 83 0.16 12.60 -4.67
CA TYR A 83 1.03 13.79 -4.70
C TYR A 83 0.75 14.66 -5.93
N LEU A 84 0.59 14.06 -7.11
CA LEU A 84 0.23 14.80 -8.33
C LEU A 84 -1.12 15.51 -8.20
N LEU A 85 -2.12 14.86 -7.59
CA LEU A 85 -3.40 15.48 -7.26
C LEU A 85 -3.22 16.66 -6.29
N GLN A 86 -2.35 16.55 -5.30
CA GLN A 86 -2.08 17.62 -4.34
C GLN A 86 -1.45 18.85 -4.99
N ILE A 87 -0.53 18.65 -5.93
CA ILE A 87 0.09 19.74 -6.70
C ILE A 87 -0.98 20.45 -7.55
N ARG A 88 -1.84 19.67 -8.23
CA ARG A 88 -2.89 20.21 -9.11
C ARG A 88 -4.02 20.92 -8.35
N TYR A 89 -4.37 20.42 -7.16
CA TYR A 89 -5.54 20.86 -6.40
C TYR A 89 -5.16 21.33 -4.99
N ARG A 90 -4.11 22.16 -4.91
CA ARG A 90 -3.42 22.64 -3.70
C ARG A 90 -4.30 23.14 -2.55
N HIS A 91 -5.58 23.45 -2.80
CA HIS A 91 -6.55 23.97 -1.84
C HIS A 91 -7.60 22.97 -1.37
N GLN A 92 -7.65 21.77 -1.93
CA GLN A 92 -8.61 20.73 -1.55
C GLN A 92 -7.90 19.64 -0.76
N LYS A 93 -8.12 19.61 0.56
CA LYS A 93 -7.82 18.41 1.35
C LYS A 93 -8.87 17.37 0.99
N TYR A 94 -8.50 16.46 0.08
CA TYR A 94 -9.33 15.31 -0.26
C TYR A 94 -9.33 14.34 0.90
N ILE A 95 -8.32 13.48 0.99
CA ILE A 95 -8.24 12.48 2.05
C ILE A 95 -6.79 12.35 2.52
N GLU A 96 -6.59 11.85 3.74
CA GLU A 96 -5.27 11.48 4.26
C GLU A 96 -4.56 10.51 3.29
N ILE A 97 -3.25 10.72 3.09
CA ILE A 97 -2.47 10.02 2.07
C ILE A 97 -2.50 8.50 2.30
N HIS A 98 -2.36 8.05 3.55
CA HIS A 98 -2.37 6.63 3.87
C HIS A 98 -3.74 5.98 3.58
N GLN A 99 -4.85 6.69 3.85
CA GLN A 99 -6.19 6.20 3.52
C GLN A 99 -6.40 6.11 2.00
N PHE A 100 -5.90 7.09 1.24
CA PHE A 100 -5.94 7.07 -0.23
C PHE A 100 -5.24 5.83 -0.80
N VAL A 101 -4.01 5.58 -0.35
CA VAL A 101 -3.20 4.44 -0.82
C VAL A 101 -3.86 3.12 -0.42
N LEU A 102 -4.33 2.99 0.82
CA LEU A 102 -5.02 1.78 1.28
C LEU A 102 -6.28 1.48 0.45
N MET A 103 -7.13 2.48 0.20
CA MET A 103 -8.33 2.29 -0.63
C MET A 103 -8.00 1.94 -2.08
N TRP A 104 -6.95 2.52 -2.63
CA TRP A 104 -6.48 2.15 -3.98
C TRP A 104 -6.04 0.70 -4.05
N LEU A 105 -5.41 0.18 -3.00
CA LEU A 105 -4.93 -1.19 -2.94
C LEU A 105 -6.05 -2.22 -2.76
N ILE A 106 -7.26 -1.82 -2.34
CA ILE A 106 -8.39 -2.74 -2.13
C ILE A 106 -8.76 -3.51 -3.43
N PRO A 107 -9.06 -2.85 -4.57
CA PRO A 107 -9.30 -3.56 -5.83
C PRO A 107 -8.11 -4.42 -6.28
N VAL A 108 -6.88 -3.98 -6.04
CA VAL A 108 -5.65 -4.71 -6.41
C VAL A 108 -5.51 -6.00 -5.59
N ALA A 109 -5.78 -5.92 -4.29
CA ALA A 109 -5.81 -7.07 -3.40
C ALA A 109 -6.87 -8.09 -3.83
N LEU A 110 -8.03 -7.61 -4.33
CA LEU A 110 -9.10 -8.48 -4.81
C LEU A 110 -8.67 -9.27 -6.05
N VAL A 111 -8.03 -8.63 -7.03
CA VAL A 111 -7.47 -9.32 -8.21
C VAL A 111 -6.40 -10.32 -7.82
N LYS A 112 -5.48 -9.97 -6.90
CA LYS A 112 -4.47 -10.92 -6.40
C LYS A 112 -5.10 -12.07 -5.60
N GLY A 113 -6.18 -11.84 -4.88
CA GLY A 113 -6.95 -12.89 -4.20
C GLY A 113 -7.58 -13.89 -5.16
N ILE A 114 -8.08 -13.41 -6.31
CA ILE A 114 -8.57 -14.28 -7.39
C ILE A 114 -7.42 -15.10 -8.00
N GLN A 115 -6.27 -14.47 -8.27
CA GLN A 115 -5.07 -15.15 -8.78
C GLN A 115 -4.51 -16.18 -7.79
N TRP A 116 -4.61 -15.92 -6.48
CA TRP A 116 -4.21 -16.88 -5.45
C TRP A 116 -5.02 -18.17 -5.52
N ASN A 117 -6.32 -18.11 -5.82
CA ASN A 117 -7.13 -19.32 -5.95
C ASN A 117 -6.63 -20.26 -7.07
N ILE A 118 -5.85 -19.74 -8.02
CA ILE A 118 -5.22 -20.47 -9.12
C ILE A 118 -3.86 -21.04 -8.68
N ASN A 119 -2.99 -20.21 -8.08
CA ASN A 119 -1.59 -20.56 -7.81
C ASN A 119 -1.32 -21.07 -6.37
N LYS A 120 -2.25 -20.87 -5.44
CA LYS A 120 -2.20 -21.27 -4.02
C LYS A 120 -0.95 -20.85 -3.24
N ASP A 121 -0.32 -19.72 -3.58
CA ASP A 121 0.85 -19.21 -2.85
C ASP A 121 0.46 -18.43 -1.57
N PRO A 122 0.67 -18.97 -0.35
CA PRO A 122 0.28 -18.31 0.89
C PRO A 122 1.03 -16.98 1.15
N ILE A 123 2.18 -16.76 0.51
CA ILE A 123 2.95 -15.51 0.62
C ILE A 123 2.12 -14.33 0.11
N LEU A 124 1.36 -14.54 -0.96
CA LEU A 124 0.51 -13.51 -1.58
C LEU A 124 -0.70 -13.13 -0.71
N LEU A 125 -1.17 -14.02 0.18
CA LEU A 125 -2.31 -13.75 1.05
C LEU A 125 -1.95 -13.08 2.37
N VAL A 126 -0.77 -13.41 2.93
CA VAL A 126 -0.43 -12.95 4.28
C VAL A 126 0.66 -11.90 4.23
N LEU A 127 1.82 -12.24 3.64
CA LEU A 127 2.99 -11.36 3.68
C LEU A 127 2.78 -10.10 2.83
N VAL A 128 2.26 -10.25 1.61
CA VAL A 128 2.13 -9.12 0.69
C VAL A 128 1.15 -8.05 1.21
N PRO A 129 -0.08 -8.38 1.65
CA PRO A 129 -0.99 -7.37 2.22
C PRO A 129 -0.43 -6.69 3.47
N LEU A 130 0.31 -7.43 4.27
CA LEU A 130 0.96 -6.92 5.47
C LEU A 130 2.11 -5.95 5.15
N LEU A 131 2.92 -6.26 4.14
CA LEU A 131 3.95 -5.33 3.63
C LEU A 131 3.31 -4.10 2.96
N TRP A 132 2.20 -4.28 2.25
CA TRP A 132 1.42 -3.17 1.70
C TRP A 132 0.90 -2.24 2.78
N GLY A 133 0.32 -2.78 3.86
CA GLY A 133 -0.11 -1.98 5.01
C GLY A 133 1.05 -1.21 5.63
N ALA A 134 2.18 -1.88 5.85
CA ALA A 134 3.39 -1.26 6.39
C ALA A 134 3.89 -0.10 5.51
N LEU A 135 3.97 -0.28 4.19
CA LEU A 135 4.39 0.76 3.25
C LEU A 135 3.36 1.89 3.11
N SER A 136 2.06 1.56 3.10
CA SER A 136 0.97 2.54 2.94
C SER A 136 0.90 3.54 4.09
N ILE A 137 1.38 3.16 5.28
CA ILE A 137 1.45 4.02 6.46
C ILE A 137 2.87 4.60 6.62
N GLY A 138 3.88 3.75 6.48
CA GLY A 138 5.28 4.10 6.73
C GLY A 138 5.84 5.10 5.72
N LEU A 139 5.54 4.95 4.42
CA LEU A 139 6.05 5.86 3.39
C LEU A 139 5.46 7.28 3.56
N PRO A 140 4.13 7.49 3.67
CA PRO A 140 3.62 8.84 3.90
C PRO A 140 4.15 9.47 5.18
N TRP A 141 4.32 8.69 6.26
CA TRP A 141 4.87 9.21 7.50
C TRP A 141 6.31 9.70 7.33
N LEU A 142 7.18 8.92 6.68
CA LEU A 142 8.57 9.31 6.41
C LEU A 142 8.66 10.52 5.48
N ILE A 143 7.80 10.61 4.46
CA ILE A 143 7.81 11.76 3.55
C ILE A 143 7.33 13.02 4.28
N ASN A 144 6.25 12.95 5.06
CA ASN A 144 5.80 14.08 5.88
C ASN A 144 6.92 14.54 6.83
N LYS A 145 7.64 13.58 7.44
CA LYS A 145 8.80 13.88 8.27
C LYS A 145 9.92 14.57 7.52
N ALA A 146 10.18 14.14 6.28
CA ALA A 146 11.17 14.76 5.41
C ALA A 146 10.79 16.20 5.00
N GLU A 147 9.49 16.48 4.85
CA GLU A 147 8.96 17.81 4.54
C GLU A 147 8.93 18.75 5.75
N GLU A 148 8.72 18.22 6.97
CA GLU A 148 8.73 18.99 8.23
C GLU A 148 10.13 19.40 8.67
N GLU A 149 11.13 18.58 8.37
CA GLU A 149 12.51 18.75 8.84
C GLU A 149 13.38 19.41 7.75
N ILE A 150 14.48 20.08 8.17
CA ILE A 150 15.41 20.75 7.24
C ILE A 150 16.82 20.16 7.43
N GLY A 151 17.57 20.04 6.34
CA GLY A 151 18.97 19.61 6.36
C GLY A 151 19.14 18.10 6.46
N PHE A 152 20.06 17.64 7.32
CA PHE A 152 20.45 16.22 7.38
C PHE A 152 19.30 15.28 7.78
N LEU A 153 18.41 15.71 8.66
CA LEU A 153 17.26 14.90 9.10
C LEU A 153 16.22 14.72 7.98
N SER A 154 16.01 15.74 7.15
CA SER A 154 15.19 15.65 5.94
C SER A 154 15.76 14.63 4.96
N PHE A 155 17.08 14.68 4.73
CA PHE A 155 17.78 13.70 3.89
C PHE A 155 17.63 12.27 4.41
N LEU A 156 17.80 12.05 5.72
CA LEU A 156 17.62 10.74 6.34
C LEU A 156 16.19 10.21 6.16
N SER A 157 15.18 11.06 6.26
CA SER A 157 13.78 10.67 6.08
C SER A 157 13.46 10.30 4.63
N TYR A 158 14.00 11.04 3.65
CA TYR A 158 13.92 10.66 2.22
C TYR A 158 14.66 9.36 1.92
N ALA A 159 15.89 9.21 2.41
CA ALA A 159 16.66 7.97 2.27
C ALA A 159 15.91 6.79 2.92
N GLY A 160 15.30 7.02 4.08
CA GLY A 160 14.46 6.07 4.79
C GLY A 160 13.26 5.61 3.95
N THR A 161 12.65 6.50 3.17
CA THR A 161 11.51 6.16 2.28
C THR A 161 11.94 5.17 1.19
N VAL A 162 13.09 5.42 0.57
CA VAL A 162 13.66 4.53 -0.45
C VAL A 162 14.06 3.19 0.18
N LEU A 163 14.78 3.23 1.30
CA LEU A 163 15.21 2.04 2.03
C LEU A 163 14.04 1.20 2.50
N LEU A 164 12.95 1.81 2.95
CA LEU A 164 11.76 1.09 3.41
C LEU A 164 11.15 0.23 2.29
N SER A 165 11.04 0.80 1.09
CA SER A 165 10.55 0.10 -0.11
C SER A 165 11.46 -1.08 -0.49
N LEU A 166 12.77 -0.88 -0.38
CA LEU A 166 13.77 -1.94 -0.66
C LEU A 166 13.74 -3.04 0.41
N ILE A 167 13.63 -2.69 1.69
CA ILE A 167 13.57 -3.64 2.81
C ILE A 167 12.29 -4.48 2.74
N ALA A 168 11.14 -3.87 2.46
CA ALA A 168 9.88 -4.61 2.27
C ALA A 168 9.98 -5.59 1.10
N THR A 169 10.59 -5.16 -0.01
CA THR A 169 10.84 -6.04 -1.17
C THR A 169 11.83 -7.16 -0.83
N ALA A 170 12.88 -6.85 -0.08
CA ALA A 170 13.87 -7.83 0.38
C ALA A 170 13.25 -8.87 1.32
N ALA A 171 12.30 -8.47 2.18
CA ALA A 171 11.55 -9.38 3.03
C ALA A 171 10.74 -10.40 2.20
N TYR A 172 10.02 -9.92 1.18
CA TYR A 172 9.33 -10.78 0.22
C TYR A 172 10.27 -11.74 -0.50
N TRP A 173 11.38 -11.21 -1.05
CA TRP A 173 12.37 -12.01 -1.76
C TRP A 173 13.03 -13.07 -0.88
N ALA A 174 13.40 -12.72 0.35
CA ALA A 174 14.01 -13.63 1.32
C ALA A 174 13.04 -14.73 1.74
N TRP A 175 11.76 -14.40 1.92
CA TRP A 175 10.71 -15.38 2.24
C TRP A 175 10.54 -16.40 1.12
N PHE A 176 10.44 -15.92 -0.12
CA PHE A 176 10.32 -16.80 -1.28
C PHE A 176 11.55 -17.68 -1.47
N SER A 177 12.73 -17.14 -1.16
CA SER A 177 14.00 -17.88 -1.18
C SER A 177 14.18 -18.83 0.01
N LYS A 178 13.17 -18.96 0.89
CA LYS A 178 13.19 -19.77 2.12
C LYS A 178 14.30 -19.37 3.11
N LEU A 179 14.80 -18.15 3.01
CA LEU A 179 15.79 -17.55 3.92
C LEU A 179 15.09 -16.90 5.12
N TYR A 180 14.33 -17.69 5.88
CA TYR A 180 13.44 -17.17 6.93
C TYR A 180 14.16 -16.39 8.03
N ILE A 181 15.41 -16.75 8.34
CA ILE A 181 16.27 -16.05 9.31
C ILE A 181 16.51 -14.60 8.87
N ALA A 182 16.55 -14.31 7.57
CA ALA A 182 16.63 -12.96 7.05
C ALA A 182 15.24 -12.34 6.80
N ALA A 183 14.28 -13.13 6.32
CA ALA A 183 12.95 -12.66 5.95
C ALA A 183 12.17 -12.07 7.13
N ILE A 184 12.22 -12.73 8.31
CA ILE A 184 11.48 -12.29 9.50
C ILE A 184 12.01 -10.95 10.02
N PRO A 185 13.33 -10.76 10.26
CA PRO A 185 13.86 -9.46 10.66
C PRO A 185 13.54 -8.35 9.64
N LEU A 186 13.69 -8.61 8.34
CA LEU A 186 13.40 -7.61 7.31
C LEU A 186 11.92 -7.20 7.32
N ALA A 187 11.00 -8.16 7.49
CA ALA A 187 9.57 -7.87 7.64
C ALA A 187 9.30 -6.99 8.87
N ILE A 188 9.88 -7.33 10.02
CA ILE A 188 9.73 -6.55 11.27
C ILE A 188 10.27 -5.12 11.10
N VAL A 189 11.47 -4.98 10.53
CA VAL A 189 12.07 -3.66 10.25
C VAL A 189 11.21 -2.85 9.30
N SER A 190 10.61 -3.49 8.28
CA SER A 190 9.69 -2.79 7.36
C SER A 190 8.40 -2.31 8.02
N MET A 191 7.93 -2.99 9.08
CA MET A 191 6.74 -2.56 9.83
C MET A 191 7.04 -1.43 10.81
N PHE A 192 8.27 -1.30 11.27
CA PHE A 192 8.62 -0.41 12.38
C PHE A 192 8.11 1.03 12.21
N PRO A 193 8.27 1.70 11.05
CA PRO A 193 7.75 3.06 10.86
C PRO A 193 6.22 3.14 11.00
N SER A 194 5.50 2.14 10.48
CA SER A 194 4.04 2.09 10.56
C SER A 194 3.54 1.85 11.99
N LEU A 195 4.17 0.94 12.72
CA LEU A 195 3.86 0.67 14.13
C LEU A 195 4.14 1.90 14.99
N TRP A 196 5.29 2.55 14.77
CA TRP A 196 5.64 3.77 15.48
C TRP A 196 4.64 4.89 15.26
N TYR A 197 4.21 5.10 14.01
CA TYR A 197 3.17 6.07 13.68
C TYR A 197 1.85 5.78 14.42
N LEU A 198 1.38 4.53 14.39
CA LEU A 198 0.14 4.12 15.05
C LEU A 198 0.21 4.29 16.57
N ILE A 199 1.32 3.90 17.20
CA ILE A 199 1.54 4.09 18.64
C ILE A 199 1.50 5.57 19.00
N LYS A 200 2.21 6.42 18.23
CA LYS A 200 2.21 7.87 18.47
C LYS A 200 0.80 8.45 18.36
N LYS A 201 0.05 8.08 17.31
CA LYS A 201 -1.33 8.54 17.11
C LYS A 201 -2.27 8.08 18.23
N TYR A 202 -2.14 6.85 18.70
CA TYR A 202 -2.92 6.34 19.82
C TYR A 202 -2.66 7.14 21.11
N ILE A 203 -1.40 7.46 21.41
CA ILE A 203 -1.02 8.25 22.58
C ILE A 203 -1.57 9.69 22.48
N GLU A 204 -1.53 10.31 21.29
CA GLU A 204 -2.09 11.65 21.06
C GLU A 204 -3.60 11.69 21.36
N VAL A 205 -4.36 10.71 20.85
CA VAL A 205 -5.82 10.64 21.04
C VAL A 205 -6.21 10.36 22.49
N THR A 206 -5.45 9.54 23.21
CA THR A 206 -5.79 9.17 24.60
C THR A 206 -5.45 10.28 25.61
N LYS A 207 -4.64 11.27 25.20
CA LYS A 207 -4.23 12.40 26.05
C LYS A 207 -4.97 13.72 25.75
N SER A 208 -5.80 13.78 24.70
CA SER A 208 -6.67 14.93 24.40
C SER A 208 -8.01 14.80 25.10
#